data_AF-A0A523YRC6-F1
#
_entry.id   AF-A0A523YRC6-F1
#
_cell.length_a   1.000
_cell.length_b   1.000
_cell.length_c   1.000
_cell.angle_alpha   90.00
_cell.angle_beta   90.00
_cell.angle_gamma   90.00
#
_symmetry.space_group_name_H-M   'P 1'
#
loop_
_entity.id
_entity.type
_entity.pdbx_description
1 polymer ?
#
loop_
_entity_poly.entity_id
_entity_poly.type
_entity_poly.pdbx_seq_one_letter_code
_entity_poly.pdbx_strand_id
1 'polypeptide(L)' 'MVINGKERDVTYEELALSNNLAQEALVRLLIEKGIFKPDEMLKMMETVKKERYRFPGKK' A
#
# COMPACT_ATOMS: atom_id res chain seq x y z
N MET A 1 0.61 -1.33 16.56
CA MET A 1 -0.59 -1.32 15.67
C MET A 1 -1.84 -1.30 16.53
N VAL A 2 -2.88 -0.52 16.19
CA VAL A 2 -4.14 -0.52 16.95
C VAL A 2 -5.09 -1.56 16.36
N ILE A 3 -5.46 -2.56 17.16
CA ILE A 3 -6.43 -3.60 16.78
C ILE A 3 -7.52 -3.60 17.83
N ASN A 4 -8.78 -3.42 17.41
CA ASN A 4 -9.94 -3.33 18.31
C ASN A 4 -9.76 -2.29 19.43
N GLY A 5 -9.17 -1.13 19.11
CA GLY A 5 -8.95 -0.03 20.07
C GLY A 5 -7.84 -0.27 21.09
N LYS A 6 -7.10 -1.38 21.00
CA LYS A 6 -5.94 -1.66 21.85
C LYS A 6 -4.65 -1.51 21.06
N GLU A 7 -3.69 -0.81 21.64
CA GLU A 7 -2.32 -0.78 21.14
C GLU A 7 -1.66 -2.13 21.39
N ARG A 8 -1.07 -2.69 20.33
CA ARG A 8 -0.30 -3.92 20.36
C ARG A 8 1.07 -3.66 19.76
N ASP A 9 2.11 -4.09 20.47
CA ASP A 9 3.46 -4.19 19.93
C ASP A 9 3.48 -5.28 18.85
N VAL A 10 4.02 -4.94 17.69
CA VAL A 10 4.14 -5.82 16.53
C VAL A 10 5.54 -5.70 15.98
N THR A 11 6.08 -6.79 15.44
CA THR A 11 7.37 -6.73 14.77
C THR A 11 7.25 -5.95 13.46
N TYR A 12 8.41 -5.55 12.92
CA TYR A 12 8.45 -4.91 11.61
C TYR A 12 7.86 -5.80 10.51
N GLU A 13 8.14 -7.11 10.56
CA GLU A 13 7.65 -8.10 9.61
C GLU A 13 6.14 -8.27 9.69
N GLU A 14 5.59 -8.33 10.91
CA GLU A 14 4.15 -8.40 11.13
C GLU A 14 3.45 -7.14 10.59
N LEU A 15 4.03 -5.97 10.83
CA LEU A 15 3.52 -4.71 10.32
C LEU A 15 3.57 -4.65 8.79
N ALA A 16 4.69 -5.04 8.19
CA ALA A 16 4.87 -5.04 6.74
C ALA A 16 3.91 -6.03 6.06
N LEU A 17 3.75 -7.24 6.61
CA LEU A 17 2.81 -8.22 6.13
C LEU A 17 1.37 -7.71 6.22
N SER A 18 0.98 -7.17 7.38
CA SER A 18 -0.37 -6.62 7.57
C SER A 18 -0.67 -5.48 6.59
N ASN A 19 0.29 -4.59 6.33
CA ASN A 19 0.11 -3.49 5.39
C ASN A 19 -0.06 -4.00 3.95
N ASN A 20 0.72 -4.99 3.54
CA ASN A 20 0.61 -5.58 2.20
C ASN A 20 -0.75 -6.25 1.99
N LEU A 21 -1.22 -7.02 2.99
CA LEU A 21 -2.54 -7.67 2.94
C LEU A 21 -3.67 -6.63 2.89
N ALA A 22 -3.62 -5.60 3.73
CA ALA A 22 -4.62 -4.54 3.74
C ALA A 22 -4.69 -3.81 2.40
N GLN A 23 -3.53 -3.49 1.80
CA GLN A 23 -3.47 -2.82 0.51
C GLN A 23 -3.98 -3.71 -0.63
N GLU A 24 -3.63 -5.00 -0.63
CA GLU A 24 -4.15 -5.95 -1.62
C GLU A 24 -5.67 -6.09 -1.52
N ALA A 25 -6.20 -6.28 -0.31
CA ALA A 25 -7.64 -6.41 -0.09
C ALA A 25 -8.40 -5.17 -0.55
N LEU A 26 -7.89 -3.97 -0.26
CA LEU A 26 -8.48 -2.72 -0.71
C LEU A 26 -8.50 -2.61 -2.24
N VAL A 27 -7.38 -2.90 -2.91
CA VAL A 27 -7.29 -2.83 -4.38
C VAL A 27 -8.26 -3.80 -5.04
N ARG A 28 -8.33 -5.05 -4.56
CA ARG A 28 -9.29 -6.05 -5.06
C ARG A 28 -10.73 -5.56 -4.92
N LEU A 29 -11.10 -5.05 -3.74
CA LEU A 29 -12.45 -4.54 -3.48
C LEU A 29 -12.83 -3.38 -4.41
N LEU A 30 -11.89 -2.47 -4.69
CA LEU A 30 -12.15 -1.32 -5.56
C LEU A 30 -12.28 -1.73 -7.04
N ILE A 31 -11.51 -2.74 -7.48
CA ILE A 31 -11.65 -3.32 -8.82
C ILE A 31 -12.99 -4.06 -8.96
N GLU A 32 -13.36 -4.89 -7.98
CA GLU A 32 -14.65 -5.59 -7.96
C GLU A 32 -15.84 -4.64 -7.97
N LYS A 33 -15.71 -3.47 -7.33
CA LYS A 33 -16.71 -2.38 -7.37
C LYS A 33 -16.67 -1.55 -8.65
N GLY A 34 -15.72 -1.79 -9.55
CA GLY A 34 -15.57 -1.06 -10.81
C GLY A 34 -15.09 0.38 -10.65
N ILE A 35 -14.44 0.72 -9.54
CA ILE A 35 -13.95 2.09 -9.28
C ILE A 35 -12.77 2.44 -10.19
N PHE A 36 -11.90 1.46 -10.48
CA PHE A 36 -10.82 1.57 -11.45
C PHE A 36 -10.48 0.19 -12.02
N LYS A 37 -9.76 0.18 -13.15
CA LYS A 37 -9.26 -1.03 -13.81
C LYS A 37 -7.87 -1.43 -13.29
N PRO A 38 -7.51 -2.73 -13.37
CA PRO A 38 -6.20 -3.20 -12.93
C PRO A 38 -5.00 -2.45 -13.55
N ASP A 39 -5.10 -2.03 -14.81
CA ASP A 39 -4.02 -1.32 -15.51
C ASP A 39 -3.82 0.11 -14.99
N GLU A 40 -4.88 0.75 -14.47
CA GLU A 40 -4.80 2.07 -13.85
C GLU A 40 -4.00 2.02 -12.55
N MET A 41 -4.16 0.96 -11.75
CA MET A 41 -3.34 0.72 -10.56
C MET A 41 -1.85 0.57 -10.92
N LEU A 42 -1.53 -0.22 -11.95
CA LEU A 42 -0.15 -0.40 -12.40
C LEU A 42 0.49 0.92 -12.87
N LYS A 43 -0.25 1.74 -13.62
CA LYS A 43 0.20 3.08 -14.04
C LYS A 43 0.44 3.98 -12.82
N MET A 44 -0.47 3.97 -11.85
CA MET A 44 -0.33 4.75 -10.62
C MET A 44 0.90 4.32 -9.81
N MET A 45 1.18 3.02 -9.72
CA MET A 45 2.40 2.52 -9.06
C MET A 45 3.67 3.11 -9.70
N GLU A 46 3.73 3.19 -11.04
CA GLU A 46 4.86 3.81 -11.73
C GLU A 46 4.96 5.31 -11.46
N THR A 47 3.82 6.02 -11.36
CA THR A 47 3.78 7.43 -10.95
C THR A 47 4.34 7.61 -9.55
N VAL A 48 3.85 6.85 -8.56
CA VAL A 48 4.30 6.91 -7.16
C VAL A 48 5.78 6.57 -7.04
N LYS A 49 6.28 5.56 -7.77
CA LYS A 49 7.71 5.25 -7.83
C LYS A 49 8.49 6.45 -8.34
N LYS A 50 8.08 7.04 -9.46
CA LYS A 50 8.77 8.22 -10.02
C LYS A 50 8.77 9.37 -9.02
N GLU A 51 7.68 9.65 -8.34
CA GLU A 51 7.59 10.75 -7.37
C GLU A 51 8.49 10.52 -6.16
N ARG A 52 8.48 9.31 -5.60
CA ARG A 52 9.26 8.98 -4.39
C ARG A 52 10.75 8.77 -4.66
N TYR A 53 11.10 8.22 -5.82
CA TYR A 53 12.47 7.87 -6.16
C TYR A 53 13.15 8.88 -7.12
N ARG A 54 12.50 10.00 -7.46
CA ARG A 54 13.11 11.11 -8.25
C ARG A 54 14.23 11.87 -7.52
N PHE A 55 14.47 11.60 -6.24
CA PHE A 55 15.60 12.16 -5.48
C PHE A 55 16.60 11.09 -5.03
N PRO A 56 17.32 10.40 -5.93
CA PRO A 56 18.52 9.67 -5.54
C PRO A 56 19.68 10.68 -5.47
N GLY A 57 19.92 11.28 -4.30
CA GLY A 57 21.20 11.92 -4.00
C GLY A 57 21.26 13.45 -3.98
N LYS A 58 20.78 14.07 -2.89
CA LYS A 58 21.53 15.16 -2.28
C LYS A 58 21.98 14.72 -0.89
N LYS A 59 23.12 14.03 -0.86
CA LYS A 59 24.05 14.10 0.26
C LYS A 59 25.17 15.02 -0.15
#